data_AF-A0A9W9X0D4-F1
#
_entry.id   AF-A0A9W9X0D4-F1
#
_cell.length_a   1.000
_cell.length_b   1.000
_cell.length_c   1.000
_cell.angle_alpha   90.00
_cell.angle_beta   90.00
_cell.angle_gamma   90.00
#
_symmetry.space_group_name_H-M   'P 1'
#
loop_
_entity.id
_entity.type
_entity.pdbx_description
1 polymer ?
#
loop_
_entity_poly.entity_id
_entity_poly.type
_entity_poly.pdbx_seq_one_letter_code
_entity_poly.pdbx_strand_id
1 'polypeptide(L)'
;MAKPTLEDLPTELLILILLEIPDLASLKSIVLSSPIFHQAYLPVRQEALCGIVKNQWGVLLADAITAIRSRGLLFSTHKHEAIRLLDTWRRKEEIRDLALGSSIPIDEPDNLEEIFHLLYLHKVFHFFLDDYAKNVPRPPWMENEEWETSVIPIKLSQTEKHRFLRALCRLQTYEHIFGLPERLESGIWIDNDWRNTKQKSSSSMSPNEEAYRVFFGPMPPWEYHEMGCVWTYFKTLFEPIYKEMSASLHDLVEKHMSKDDPLYEFFEFLPEEVMPPWDNLQSLHDLEDLRYRSKSLATMGPDFVYRLLHGTPLIRRDMVMLNASLAELSNFPPVWLEEEQKLPFLYPADRHAVRDYEQFWSTLPSIEQPNLGWKELYLLPTSQTPVETLEDVVDMQGEDGGIWCWGAAIFDDERFTAWKAPLSEYRSGQFPVIPV
;
A
#
# COMPACT_ATOMS: atom_id res chain seq x y z
N MET A 1 47.15 30.40 -14.97
CA MET A 1 46.12 30.64 -13.95
C MET A 1 45.42 29.33 -13.71
N ALA A 2 45.47 28.77 -12.50
CA ALA A 2 44.66 27.60 -12.17
C ALA A 2 43.18 28.01 -12.27
N LYS A 3 42.36 27.20 -12.95
CA LYS A 3 40.91 27.43 -12.96
C LYS A 3 40.40 27.14 -11.54
N PRO A 4 39.68 28.07 -10.90
CA PRO A 4 39.08 27.79 -9.60
C PRO A 4 38.18 26.57 -9.75
N THR A 5 38.41 25.57 -8.90
CA THR A 5 37.61 24.36 -8.85
C THR A 5 36.62 24.46 -7.70
N LEU A 6 35.52 23.70 -7.75
CA LEU A 6 34.58 23.63 -6.62
C LEU A 6 35.24 23.15 -5.33
N GLU A 7 36.33 22.38 -5.45
CA GLU A 7 37.12 21.87 -4.33
C GLU A 7 37.92 22.96 -3.59
N ASP A 8 38.13 24.11 -4.21
CA ASP A 8 38.82 25.25 -3.61
C ASP A 8 37.89 26.10 -2.71
N LEU A 9 36.59 25.76 -2.64
CA LEU A 9 35.64 26.46 -1.79
C LEU A 9 35.86 26.12 -0.30
N PRO A 10 35.63 27.07 0.62
CA PRO A 10 35.57 26.78 2.05
C PRO A 10 34.56 25.66 2.36
N THR A 11 34.87 24.85 3.37
CA THR A 11 34.04 23.71 3.80
C THR A 11 32.60 24.12 4.08
N GLU A 12 32.38 25.34 4.60
CA GLU A 12 31.06 25.88 4.88
C GLU A 12 30.22 26.04 3.60
N LEU A 13 30.83 26.48 2.49
CA LEU A 13 30.14 26.59 1.20
C LEU A 13 29.88 25.21 0.59
N LEU A 14 30.80 24.25 0.77
CA LEU A 14 30.60 22.87 0.34
C LEU A 14 29.43 22.22 1.09
N ILE A 15 29.31 22.47 2.40
CA ILE A 15 28.19 22.02 3.23
C ILE A 15 26.87 22.61 2.71
N LEU A 16 26.81 23.93 2.46
CA LEU A 16 25.61 24.55 1.91
C LEU A 16 25.21 23.94 0.57
N ILE A 17 26.17 23.69 -0.32
CA ILE A 17 25.90 23.00 -1.60
C ILE A 17 25.29 21.61 -1.34
N LEU A 18 25.86 20.83 -0.41
CA LEU A 18 25.38 19.48 -0.11
C LEU A 18 23.96 19.46 0.48
N LEU A 19 23.60 20.47 1.29
CA LEU A 19 22.26 20.60 1.90
C LEU A 19 21.19 21.02 0.89
N GLU A 20 21.55 21.72 -0.18
CA GLU A 20 20.63 22.18 -1.23
C GLU A 20 20.38 21.15 -2.34
N ILE A 21 21.03 19.98 -2.29
CA ILE A 21 20.85 18.95 -3.32
C ILE A 21 19.47 18.27 -3.15
N PRO A 22 18.61 18.28 -4.19
CA PRO A 22 17.22 17.85 -4.03
C PRO A 22 17.03 16.34 -4.06
N ASP A 23 18.00 15.57 -4.58
CA ASP A 23 17.85 14.14 -4.83
C ASP A 23 19.08 13.29 -4.49
N LEU A 24 18.82 12.02 -4.20
CA LEU A 24 19.84 11.07 -3.75
C LEU A 24 20.89 10.75 -4.83
N ALA A 25 20.52 10.76 -6.12
CA ALA A 25 21.44 10.42 -7.19
C ALA A 25 22.48 11.53 -7.39
N SER A 26 22.05 12.79 -7.39
CA SER A 26 22.91 13.97 -7.43
C SER A 26 23.81 14.04 -6.20
N LEU A 27 23.27 13.78 -5.00
CA LEU A 27 24.05 13.78 -3.76
C LEU A 27 25.12 12.68 -3.79
N LYS A 28 24.75 11.48 -4.22
CA LYS A 28 25.71 10.38 -4.39
C LYS A 28 26.79 10.73 -5.41
N SER A 29 26.43 11.34 -6.53
CA SER A 29 27.39 11.72 -7.58
C SER A 29 28.42 12.72 -7.07
N ILE A 30 28.00 13.77 -6.36
CA ILE A 30 28.92 14.81 -5.88
C ILE A 30 29.82 14.27 -4.76
N VAL A 31 29.26 13.50 -3.81
CA VAL A 31 30.00 12.91 -2.69
C VAL A 31 31.06 11.92 -3.17
N LEU A 32 30.78 11.19 -4.26
CA LEU A 32 31.73 10.23 -4.84
C LEU A 32 32.72 10.88 -5.83
N SER A 33 32.46 12.10 -6.30
CA SER A 33 33.35 12.77 -7.26
C SER A 33 34.65 13.29 -6.64
N SER A 34 34.68 13.53 -5.33
CA SER A 34 35.83 14.14 -4.65
C SER A 34 35.94 13.74 -3.18
N PRO A 35 37.15 13.43 -2.68
CA PRO A 35 37.38 13.23 -1.24
C PRO A 35 37.02 14.44 -0.38
N ILE A 36 37.14 15.66 -0.92
CA ILE A 36 36.83 16.90 -0.18
C ILE A 36 35.33 17.01 0.05
N PHE A 37 34.51 16.76 -0.98
CA PHE A 37 33.06 16.68 -0.83
C PHE A 37 32.64 15.54 0.10
N HIS A 38 33.32 14.39 0.03
CA HIS A 38 33.06 13.29 0.96
C HIS A 38 33.31 13.70 2.42
N GLN A 39 34.42 14.37 2.70
CA GLN A 39 34.75 14.87 4.04
C GLN A 39 33.75 15.94 4.52
N ALA A 40 33.33 16.85 3.64
CA ALA A 40 32.32 17.86 3.95
C ALA A 40 30.92 17.26 4.19
N TYR A 41 30.60 16.13 3.55
CA TYR A 41 29.32 15.43 3.70
C TYR A 41 29.18 14.66 5.02
N LEU A 42 30.25 14.00 5.50
CA LEU A 42 30.19 13.21 6.73
C LEU A 42 29.54 13.91 7.93
N PRO A 43 29.87 15.18 8.28
CA PRO A 43 29.25 15.86 9.41
C PRO A 43 27.79 16.24 9.20
N VAL A 44 27.33 16.40 7.95
CA VAL A 44 25.96 16.83 7.62
C VAL A 44 25.12 15.75 6.97
N ARG A 45 25.61 14.50 6.96
CA ARG A 45 24.97 13.36 6.28
C ARG A 45 23.51 13.19 6.66
N GLN A 46 23.20 13.23 7.95
CA GLN A 46 21.83 13.04 8.42
C GLN A 46 20.92 14.18 7.96
N GLU A 47 21.39 15.43 8.06
CA GLU A 47 20.63 16.61 7.66
C GLU A 47 20.36 16.63 6.15
N ALA A 48 21.40 16.40 5.34
CA ALA A 48 21.26 16.35 3.88
C ALA A 48 20.29 15.25 3.42
N LEU A 49 20.40 14.05 3.99
CA LEU A 49 19.50 12.95 3.64
C LEU A 49 18.07 13.18 4.17
N CYS A 50 17.91 13.80 5.35
CA CYS A 50 16.61 14.18 5.87
C CYS A 50 15.93 15.22 4.96
N GLY A 51 16.69 16.20 4.45
CA GLY A 51 16.20 17.15 3.44
C GLY A 51 15.67 16.46 2.18
N ILE A 52 16.41 15.47 1.66
CA ILE A 52 15.96 14.68 0.50
C ILE A 52 14.68 13.90 0.82
N VAL A 53 14.61 13.24 1.98
CA VAL A 53 13.40 12.51 2.41
C VAL A 53 12.19 13.44 2.51
N LYS A 54 12.35 14.61 3.12
CA LYS A 54 11.31 15.64 3.22
C LYS A 54 10.83 16.10 1.84
N ASN A 55 11.75 16.30 0.90
CA ASN A 55 11.42 16.69 -0.48
C ASN A 55 10.71 15.58 -1.26
N GLN A 56 11.11 14.32 -1.05
CA GLN A 56 10.55 13.16 -1.73
C GLN A 56 9.11 12.87 -1.30
N TRP A 57 8.85 12.88 0.01
CA TRP A 57 7.53 12.53 0.54
C TRP A 57 6.59 13.72 0.67
N GLY A 58 7.11 14.94 0.87
CA GLY A 58 6.32 16.14 1.02
C GLY A 58 5.20 15.98 2.05
N VAL A 59 3.96 16.18 1.62
CA VAL A 59 2.76 16.06 2.46
C VAL A 59 2.50 14.64 2.99
N LEU A 60 3.11 13.62 2.39
CA LEU A 60 2.96 12.21 2.77
C LEU A 60 4.01 11.71 3.77
N LEU A 61 4.91 12.58 4.24
CA LEU A 61 6.00 12.17 5.13
C LEU A 61 5.49 11.48 6.40
N ALA A 62 4.41 11.99 7.01
CA ALA A 62 3.83 11.38 8.20
C ALA A 62 3.25 9.98 7.93
N ASP A 63 2.59 9.77 6.78
CA ASP A 63 2.10 8.45 6.37
C ASP A 63 3.28 7.48 6.15
N ALA A 64 4.37 7.94 5.52
CA ALA A 64 5.57 7.13 5.30
C ALA A 64 6.30 6.77 6.60
N ILE A 65 6.44 7.72 7.54
CA ILE A 65 7.00 7.48 8.87
C ILE A 65 6.14 6.45 9.63
N THR A 66 4.82 6.58 9.56
CA THR A 66 3.89 5.63 10.21
C THR A 66 4.02 4.22 9.61
N ALA A 67 4.19 4.12 8.29
CA ALA A 67 4.46 2.84 7.61
C ALA A 67 5.78 2.20 8.05
N ILE A 68 6.84 2.99 8.29
CA ILE A 68 8.11 2.47 8.83
C ILE A 68 7.98 2.06 10.29
N ARG A 69 7.42 2.92 11.14
CA ARG A 69 7.30 2.69 12.60
C ARG A 69 6.29 1.61 12.98
N SER A 70 5.36 1.27 12.09
CA SER A 70 4.40 0.18 12.30
C SER A 70 5.02 -1.21 12.18
N ARG A 71 6.21 -1.34 11.56
CA ARG A 71 6.85 -2.63 11.31
C ARG A 71 7.03 -3.41 12.62
N GLY A 72 6.47 -4.61 12.66
CA GLY A 72 6.55 -5.52 13.83
C GLY A 72 5.51 -5.26 14.92
N LEU A 73 4.64 -4.25 14.77
CA LEU A 73 3.58 -3.94 15.74
C LEU A 73 2.31 -4.77 15.51
N LEU A 74 2.44 -6.10 15.56
CA LEU A 74 1.29 -7.00 15.44
C LEU A 74 0.24 -6.69 16.51
N PHE A 75 -0.99 -6.41 16.11
CA PHE A 75 -2.07 -5.95 17.00
C PHE A 75 -2.38 -6.95 18.12
N SER A 76 -2.21 -8.25 17.86
CA SER A 76 -2.39 -9.32 18.86
C SER A 76 -1.43 -9.22 20.06
N THR A 77 -0.20 -8.75 19.86
CA THR A 77 0.88 -8.75 20.86
C THR A 77 1.32 -7.35 21.29
N HIS A 78 1.19 -6.36 20.42
CA HIS A 78 1.65 -4.97 20.59
C HIS A 78 0.49 -3.97 20.45
N LYS A 79 -0.71 -4.36 20.90
CA LYS A 79 -1.94 -3.58 20.78
C LYS A 79 -1.77 -2.12 21.23
N HIS A 80 -1.20 -1.91 22.40
CA HIS A 80 -1.07 -0.57 22.98
C HIS A 80 -0.08 0.30 22.21
N GLU A 81 1.05 -0.26 21.76
CA GLU A 81 2.01 0.45 20.91
C GLU A 81 1.40 0.81 19.55
N ALA A 82 0.66 -0.12 18.94
CA ALA A 82 -0.04 0.10 17.68
C ALA A 82 -1.11 1.21 17.79
N ILE A 83 -1.97 1.15 18.82
CA ILE A 83 -2.97 2.21 19.08
C ILE A 83 -2.28 3.56 19.30
N ARG A 84 -1.20 3.60 20.08
CA ARG A 84 -0.45 4.84 20.33
C ARG A 84 0.14 5.42 19.05
N LEU A 85 0.70 4.58 18.17
CA LEU A 85 1.24 5.00 16.87
C LEU A 85 0.14 5.61 15.99
N LEU A 86 -1.01 4.91 15.88
CA LEU A 86 -2.13 5.36 15.06
C LEU A 86 -2.82 6.61 15.63
N ASP A 87 -2.92 6.74 16.95
CA ASP A 87 -3.42 7.95 17.61
C ASP A 87 -2.50 9.15 17.36
N THR A 88 -1.18 8.91 17.38
CA THR A 88 -0.18 9.93 17.07
C THR A 88 -0.29 10.38 15.61
N TRP A 89 -0.42 9.43 14.68
CA TRP A 89 -0.57 9.71 13.25
C TRP A 89 -1.83 10.52 12.94
N ARG A 90 -3.01 10.09 13.44
CA ARG A 90 -4.28 10.79 13.13
C ARG A 90 -4.36 12.18 13.77
N ARG A 91 -3.68 12.40 14.91
CA ARG A 91 -3.69 13.66 15.66
C ARG A 91 -2.45 14.51 15.44
N LYS A 92 -1.62 14.21 14.43
CA LYS A 92 -0.35 14.90 14.17
C LYS A 92 -0.48 16.43 14.14
N GLU A 93 -1.55 16.94 13.53
CA GLU A 93 -1.83 18.38 13.45
C GLU A 93 -2.13 18.98 14.84
N GLU A 94 -3.02 18.33 15.61
CA GLU A 94 -3.33 18.76 16.99
C GLU A 94 -2.07 18.73 17.86
N ILE A 95 -1.28 17.67 17.75
CA ILE A 95 -0.08 17.52 18.56
C ILE A 95 0.95 18.56 18.15
N ARG A 96 1.13 18.84 16.85
CA ARG A 96 2.03 19.88 16.37
C ARG A 96 1.66 21.26 16.90
N ASP A 97 0.38 21.58 16.93
CA ASP A 97 -0.13 22.86 17.44
C ASP A 97 0.06 22.98 18.96
N LEU A 98 -0.07 21.87 19.70
CA LEU A 98 0.16 21.81 21.14
C LEU A 98 1.66 21.73 21.51
N ALA A 99 2.49 21.18 20.63
CA ALA A 99 3.89 20.83 20.87
C ALA A 99 4.87 21.99 20.61
N LEU A 100 4.42 23.24 20.70
CA LEU A 100 5.24 24.47 20.70
C LEU A 100 6.37 24.51 21.78
N GLY A 101 6.67 23.40 22.46
CA GLY A 101 7.80 23.21 23.38
C GLY A 101 8.40 21.79 23.48
N SER A 102 8.06 20.85 22.58
CA SER A 102 8.68 19.50 22.54
C SER A 102 9.91 19.48 21.62
N SER A 103 10.98 18.78 22.00
CA SER A 103 12.24 18.73 21.23
C SER A 103 12.26 17.73 20.07
N ILE A 104 11.27 16.86 19.93
CA ILE A 104 11.22 15.84 18.85
C ILE A 104 9.94 16.05 18.02
N PRO A 105 10.06 16.50 16.77
CA PRO A 105 8.92 16.60 15.87
C PRO A 105 8.42 15.19 15.53
N ILE A 106 7.12 14.96 15.70
CA ILE A 106 6.48 13.65 15.47
C ILE A 106 6.53 13.25 13.99
N ASP A 107 6.52 14.25 13.10
CA ASP A 107 6.54 14.11 11.65
C ASP A 107 7.96 14.21 11.06
N GLU A 108 9.00 13.98 11.87
CA GLU A 108 10.39 13.95 11.40
C GLU A 108 11.08 12.60 11.66
N PRO A 109 12.02 12.19 10.78
CA PRO A 109 12.82 11.00 11.01
C PRO A 109 13.72 11.17 12.24
N ASP A 110 13.72 10.18 13.13
CA ASP A 110 14.44 10.21 14.41
C ASP A 110 15.96 10.04 14.23
N ASN A 111 16.36 9.24 13.25
CA ASN A 111 17.76 8.85 13.08
C ASN A 111 18.07 8.42 11.63
N LEU A 112 19.35 8.18 11.38
CA LEU A 112 19.86 7.83 10.05
C LEU A 112 19.32 6.48 9.52
N GLU A 113 19.00 5.53 10.40
CA GLU A 113 18.43 4.24 10.02
C GLU A 113 16.99 4.41 9.51
N GLU A 114 16.17 5.19 10.22
CA GLU A 114 14.82 5.55 9.77
C GLU A 114 14.85 6.32 8.44
N ILE A 115 15.81 7.23 8.25
CA ILE A 115 16.04 7.90 6.96
C ILE A 115 16.35 6.89 5.85
N PHE A 116 17.20 5.89 6.07
CA PHE A 116 17.46 4.87 5.05
C PHE A 116 16.23 4.03 4.75
N HIS A 117 15.44 3.68 5.77
CA HIS A 117 14.18 2.97 5.56
C HIS A 117 13.18 3.80 4.75
N LEU A 118 13.08 5.11 5.00
CA LEU A 118 12.21 6.01 4.22
C LEU A 118 12.68 6.16 2.76
N LEU A 119 14.00 6.26 2.52
CA LEU A 119 14.57 6.29 1.17
C LEU A 119 14.31 4.97 0.42
N TYR A 120 14.45 3.84 1.11
CA TYR A 120 14.14 2.52 0.56
C TYR A 120 12.65 2.39 0.24
N LEU A 121 11.77 2.76 1.18
CA LEU A 121 10.32 2.70 0.98
C LEU A 121 9.89 3.57 -0.21
N HIS A 122 10.47 4.75 -0.35
CA HIS A 122 10.20 5.63 -1.49
C HIS A 122 10.56 4.97 -2.81
N LYS A 123 11.74 4.32 -2.88
CA LYS A 123 12.15 3.53 -4.05
C LYS A 123 11.15 2.41 -4.37
N VAL A 124 10.71 1.66 -3.35
CA VAL A 124 9.74 0.57 -3.50
C VAL A 124 8.41 1.10 -4.04
N PHE A 125 7.92 2.20 -3.48
CA PHE A 125 6.61 2.75 -3.86
C PHE A 125 6.65 3.39 -5.24
N HIS A 126 7.75 4.05 -5.60
CA HIS A 126 7.94 4.57 -6.94
C HIS A 126 8.04 3.49 -8.01
N PHE A 127 8.58 2.31 -7.69
CA PHE A 127 8.51 1.17 -8.61
C PHE A 127 7.06 0.82 -8.95
N PHE A 128 6.17 0.71 -7.97
CA PHE A 128 4.76 0.43 -8.21
C PHE A 128 4.04 1.57 -8.91
N LEU A 129 4.39 2.82 -8.59
CA LEU A 129 3.82 3.98 -9.26
C LEU A 129 4.16 3.99 -10.76
N ASP A 130 5.43 3.71 -11.09
CA ASP A 130 5.92 3.64 -12.47
C ASP A 130 5.37 2.42 -13.22
N ASP A 131 5.20 1.29 -12.54
CA ASP A 131 4.59 0.09 -13.11
C ASP A 131 3.08 0.28 -13.34
N TYR A 132 2.37 0.84 -12.36
CA TYR A 132 0.95 1.19 -12.48
C TYR A 132 0.70 2.13 -13.66
N ALA A 133 1.56 3.14 -13.86
CA ALA A 133 1.46 4.02 -15.03
C ALA A 133 1.58 3.26 -16.38
N LYS A 134 2.27 2.12 -16.41
CA LYS A 134 2.47 1.30 -17.62
C LYS A 134 1.48 0.15 -17.76
N ASN A 135 0.89 -0.31 -16.66
CA ASN A 135 0.14 -1.56 -16.62
C ASN A 135 -1.20 -1.42 -15.88
N VAL A 136 -1.67 -0.20 -15.66
CA VAL A 136 -2.95 0.05 -15.00
C VAL A 136 -4.06 -0.75 -15.68
N PRO A 137 -4.96 -1.40 -14.92
CA PRO A 137 -6.04 -2.17 -15.52
C PRO A 137 -6.95 -1.31 -16.39
N ARG A 138 -7.37 -1.88 -17.53
CA ARG A 138 -8.25 -1.21 -18.49
C ARG A 138 -9.62 -0.91 -17.87
N PRO A 139 -10.13 0.33 -17.96
CA PRO A 139 -11.51 0.63 -17.61
C PRO A 139 -12.51 -0.13 -18.49
N PRO A 140 -13.67 -0.55 -17.94
CA PRO A 140 -14.58 -1.48 -18.63
C PRO A 140 -15.20 -0.93 -19.91
N TRP A 141 -15.33 0.39 -20.03
CA TRP A 141 -15.95 1.07 -21.17
C TRP A 141 -14.99 1.40 -22.31
N MET A 142 -13.69 1.12 -22.16
CA MET A 142 -12.69 1.40 -23.19
C MET A 142 -12.38 0.17 -24.02
N GLU A 143 -12.17 0.32 -25.33
CA GLU A 143 -11.79 -0.81 -26.18
C GLU A 143 -10.34 -1.25 -25.95
N ASN A 144 -10.05 -2.56 -26.08
CA ASN A 144 -8.73 -3.11 -25.76
C ASN A 144 -7.63 -2.57 -26.68
N GLU A 145 -7.92 -2.47 -27.98
CA GLU A 145 -6.96 -1.98 -28.97
C GLU A 145 -6.58 -0.51 -28.73
N GLU A 146 -7.56 0.35 -28.40
CA GLU A 146 -7.31 1.76 -28.08
C GLU A 146 -6.49 1.88 -26.79
N TRP A 147 -6.82 1.08 -25.78
CA TRP A 147 -6.13 1.08 -24.50
C TRP A 147 -4.64 0.74 -24.63
N GLU A 148 -4.33 -0.36 -25.32
CA GLU A 148 -2.96 -0.85 -25.49
C GLU A 148 -2.11 0.03 -26.42
N THR A 149 -2.72 0.70 -27.40
CA THR A 149 -1.98 1.47 -28.42
C THR A 149 -1.87 2.97 -28.13
N SER A 150 -2.88 3.54 -27.48
CA SER A 150 -3.07 5.01 -27.45
C SER A 150 -3.19 5.59 -26.04
N VAL A 151 -3.49 4.77 -25.03
CA VAL A 151 -3.70 5.26 -23.65
C VAL A 151 -2.52 4.92 -22.72
N ILE A 152 -2.02 3.69 -22.77
CA ILE A 152 -0.86 3.27 -21.99
C ILE A 152 0.45 3.63 -22.72
N PRO A 153 1.50 4.10 -22.01
CA PRO A 153 1.54 4.40 -20.57
C PRO A 153 0.81 5.71 -20.25
N ILE A 154 0.09 5.72 -19.13
CA ILE A 154 -0.56 6.93 -18.64
C ILE A 154 0.45 7.85 -17.97
N LYS A 155 0.25 9.16 -18.12
CA LYS A 155 0.96 10.16 -17.32
C LYS A 155 0.12 10.51 -16.10
N LEU A 156 0.54 10.06 -14.93
CA LEU A 156 -0.11 10.42 -13.66
C LEU A 156 0.13 11.89 -13.32
N SER A 157 -0.93 12.59 -12.91
CA SER A 157 -0.87 13.93 -12.33
C SER A 157 -0.14 13.89 -10.97
N GLN A 158 0.17 15.05 -10.39
CA GLN A 158 0.73 15.07 -9.03
C GLN A 158 -0.28 14.59 -7.97
N THR A 159 -1.57 14.92 -8.11
CA THR A 159 -2.61 14.48 -7.18
C THR A 159 -2.78 12.97 -7.24
N GLU A 160 -2.83 12.39 -8.44
CA GLU A 160 -2.96 10.93 -8.63
C GLU A 160 -1.77 10.18 -8.05
N LYS A 161 -0.54 10.70 -8.25
CA LYS A 161 0.66 10.15 -7.63
C LYS A 161 0.56 10.18 -6.11
N HIS A 162 0.13 11.30 -5.54
CA HIS A 162 -0.02 11.40 -4.09
C HIS A 162 -1.08 10.45 -3.54
N ARG A 163 -2.24 10.32 -4.19
CA ARG A 163 -3.29 9.36 -3.79
C ARG A 163 -2.77 7.92 -3.81
N PHE A 164 -2.06 7.55 -4.88
CA PHE A 164 -1.47 6.22 -5.02
C PHE A 164 -0.41 5.95 -3.94
N LEU A 165 0.52 6.89 -3.70
CA LEU A 165 1.55 6.77 -2.67
C LEU A 165 0.95 6.75 -1.25
N ARG A 166 -0.07 7.56 -0.98
CA ARG A 166 -0.84 7.55 0.28
C ARG A 166 -1.47 6.18 0.53
N ALA A 167 -2.13 5.63 -0.48
CA ALA A 167 -2.73 4.31 -0.42
C ALA A 167 -1.69 3.21 -0.14
N LEU A 168 -0.51 3.27 -0.75
CA LEU A 168 0.60 2.36 -0.45
C LEU A 168 1.09 2.50 1.00
N CYS A 169 1.30 3.72 1.52
CA CYS A 169 1.72 3.94 2.91
C CYS A 169 0.72 3.33 3.89
N ARG A 170 -0.57 3.56 3.65
CA ARG A 170 -1.63 3.11 4.54
C ARG A 170 -1.87 1.61 4.43
N LEU A 171 -1.80 1.04 3.23
CA LEU A 171 -1.83 -0.42 3.07
C LEU A 171 -0.65 -1.07 3.80
N GLN A 172 0.57 -0.55 3.62
CA GLN A 172 1.74 -1.06 4.36
C GLN A 172 1.54 -0.97 5.89
N THR A 173 1.03 0.15 6.38
CA THR A 173 0.75 0.35 7.81
C THR A 173 -0.30 -0.63 8.33
N TYR A 174 -1.39 -0.80 7.57
CA TYR A 174 -2.46 -1.73 7.92
C TYR A 174 -1.93 -3.16 8.01
N GLU A 175 -1.21 -3.62 7.00
CA GLU A 175 -0.73 -5.00 6.95
C GLU A 175 0.36 -5.29 8.00
N HIS A 176 1.17 -4.28 8.37
CA HIS A 176 2.09 -4.44 9.50
C HIS A 176 1.40 -4.66 10.85
N ILE A 177 0.24 -4.02 11.07
CA ILE A 177 -0.44 -4.03 12.37
C ILE A 177 -1.49 -5.14 12.43
N PHE A 178 -2.35 -5.21 11.42
CA PHE A 178 -3.54 -6.07 11.38
C PHE A 178 -3.39 -7.24 10.40
N GLY A 179 -2.44 -7.20 9.47
CA GLY A 179 -2.18 -8.26 8.49
C GLY A 179 -1.56 -9.51 9.09
N LEU A 180 -1.36 -10.52 8.24
CA LEU A 180 -0.65 -11.74 8.62
C LEU A 180 0.86 -11.51 8.49
N PRO A 181 1.67 -11.90 9.49
CA PRO A 181 3.11 -11.81 9.37
C PRO A 181 3.64 -12.80 8.32
N GLU A 182 4.71 -12.40 7.64
CA GLU A 182 5.40 -13.23 6.66
C GLU A 182 5.90 -14.53 7.29
N ARG A 183 5.51 -15.65 6.68
CA ARG A 183 5.98 -16.98 7.05
C ARG A 183 7.38 -17.20 6.49
N LEU A 184 8.27 -17.65 7.37
CA LEU A 184 9.65 -18.01 7.06
C LEU A 184 9.87 -19.50 7.37
N GLU A 185 10.61 -20.19 6.52
CA GLU A 185 10.81 -21.65 6.55
C GLU A 185 11.25 -22.22 7.92
N SER A 186 12.01 -21.44 8.71
CA SER A 186 12.57 -21.88 10.00
C SER A 186 12.12 -21.05 11.20
N GLY A 187 11.04 -20.27 11.06
CA GLY A 187 10.56 -19.35 12.10
C GLY A 187 9.52 -19.95 13.03
N ILE A 188 9.50 -19.54 14.30
CA ILE A 188 8.31 -19.68 15.13
C ILE A 188 7.20 -18.86 14.47
N TRP A 189 6.15 -19.53 14.00
CA TRP A 189 5.00 -18.83 13.46
C TRP A 189 4.31 -18.06 14.59
N ILE A 190 4.28 -16.74 14.46
CA ILE A 190 3.53 -15.84 15.33
C ILE A 190 2.24 -15.54 14.60
N ASP A 191 1.11 -16.01 15.10
CA ASP A 191 -0.17 -15.61 14.54
C ASP A 191 -0.51 -14.18 14.94
N ASN A 192 -1.15 -13.44 14.04
CA ASN A 192 -1.78 -12.16 14.38
C ASN A 192 -3.27 -12.36 14.65
N ASP A 193 -3.60 -13.26 15.58
CA ASP A 193 -4.97 -13.65 15.91
C ASP A 193 -5.70 -12.63 16.80
N TRP A 194 -5.60 -11.36 16.43
CA TRP A 194 -6.22 -10.28 17.19
C TRP A 194 -7.76 -10.35 17.13
N ARG A 195 -8.33 -11.01 16.12
CA ARG A 195 -9.77 -11.21 15.95
C ARG A 195 -10.37 -12.16 16.96
N ASN A 196 -9.68 -13.25 17.31
CA ASN A 196 -10.15 -14.22 18.32
C ASN A 196 -9.59 -13.97 19.72
N THR A 197 -8.73 -12.96 19.88
CA THR A 197 -8.17 -12.59 21.19
C THR A 197 -9.30 -12.16 22.13
N LYS A 198 -9.72 -13.07 23.02
CA LYS A 198 -10.63 -12.80 24.16
C LYS A 198 -9.94 -11.97 25.24
N GLN A 199 -9.19 -10.94 24.88
CA GLN A 199 -8.64 -10.03 25.87
C GLN A 199 -9.82 -9.46 26.65
N LYS A 200 -9.69 -9.48 27.98
CA LYS A 200 -10.61 -8.85 28.93
C LYS A 200 -10.51 -7.33 28.76
N SER A 201 -10.89 -6.85 27.59
CA SER A 201 -11.09 -5.44 27.33
C SER A 201 -12.23 -4.98 28.23
N SER A 202 -12.03 -3.88 28.96
CA SER A 202 -13.12 -3.17 29.64
C SER A 202 -14.02 -2.43 28.65
N SER A 203 -13.73 -2.46 27.34
CA SER A 203 -14.59 -1.90 26.30
C SER A 203 -15.71 -2.87 25.95
N SER A 204 -16.91 -2.33 25.70
CA SER A 204 -18.04 -3.08 25.13
C SER A 204 -17.88 -3.39 23.64
N MET A 205 -16.75 -2.97 23.04
CA MET A 205 -16.49 -2.99 21.60
C MET A 205 -15.90 -4.33 21.18
N SER A 206 -16.34 -4.88 20.05
CA SER A 206 -15.73 -6.10 19.51
C SER A 206 -14.29 -5.82 19.01
N PRO A 207 -13.37 -6.81 19.00
CA PRO A 207 -12.02 -6.60 18.47
C PRO A 207 -11.98 -6.12 17.01
N ASN A 208 -12.92 -6.60 16.18
CA ASN A 208 -13.07 -6.17 14.79
C ASN A 208 -13.44 -4.69 14.68
N GLU A 209 -14.42 -4.27 15.47
CA GLU A 209 -14.85 -2.88 15.54
C GLU A 209 -13.70 -2.01 16.04
N GLU A 210 -13.00 -2.41 17.10
CA GLU A 210 -11.86 -1.64 17.63
C GLU A 210 -10.74 -1.46 16.58
N ALA A 211 -10.36 -2.53 15.88
CA ALA A 211 -9.34 -2.45 14.84
C ALA A 211 -9.76 -1.49 13.71
N TYR A 212 -11.00 -1.59 13.25
CA TYR A 212 -11.54 -0.68 12.24
C TYR A 212 -11.58 0.76 12.73
N ARG A 213 -12.07 1.00 13.94
CA ARG A 213 -12.20 2.32 14.55
C ARG A 213 -10.85 3.00 14.72
N VAL A 214 -9.82 2.26 15.14
CA VAL A 214 -8.49 2.84 15.35
C VAL A 214 -7.80 3.17 14.03
N PHE A 215 -8.00 2.36 12.98
CA PHE A 215 -7.29 2.54 11.71
C PHE A 215 -8.12 3.25 10.63
N PHE A 216 -9.29 2.73 10.27
CA PHE A 216 -10.14 3.28 9.22
C PHE A 216 -11.07 4.39 9.72
N GLY A 217 -11.45 4.39 11.00
CA GLY A 217 -12.30 5.44 11.57
C GLY A 217 -11.81 6.88 11.32
N PRO A 218 -10.48 7.16 11.38
CA PRO A 218 -9.90 8.46 11.04
C PRO A 218 -9.75 8.75 9.55
N MET A 219 -10.13 7.83 8.65
CA MET A 219 -10.00 7.99 7.21
C MET A 219 -11.37 8.23 6.55
N PRO A 220 -11.51 9.25 5.70
CA PRO A 220 -12.70 9.36 4.86
C PRO A 220 -12.81 8.19 3.87
N PRO A 221 -14.04 7.82 3.45
CA PRO A 221 -14.28 6.63 2.63
C PRO A 221 -13.51 6.55 1.29
N TRP A 222 -13.22 7.68 0.64
CA TRP A 222 -12.44 7.66 -0.61
C TRP A 222 -11.00 7.22 -0.41
N GLU A 223 -10.36 7.57 0.71
CA GLU A 223 -8.99 7.14 0.99
C GLU A 223 -8.92 5.64 1.27
N TYR A 224 -9.98 5.06 1.85
CA TYR A 224 -10.14 3.61 1.93
C TYR A 224 -10.27 2.96 0.54
N HIS A 225 -11.03 3.55 -0.39
CA HIS A 225 -11.12 3.06 -1.76
C HIS A 225 -9.81 3.22 -2.56
N GLU A 226 -9.01 4.26 -2.27
CA GLU A 226 -7.65 4.38 -2.83
C GLU A 226 -6.78 3.16 -2.44
N MET A 227 -6.83 2.73 -1.17
CA MET A 227 -6.18 1.50 -0.71
C MET A 227 -6.72 0.27 -1.44
N GLY A 228 -8.05 0.17 -1.58
CA GLY A 228 -8.70 -0.92 -2.33
C GLY A 228 -8.24 -1.01 -3.79
N CYS A 229 -8.03 0.12 -4.45
CA CYS A 229 -7.50 0.19 -5.82
C CYS A 229 -6.07 -0.36 -5.90
N VAL A 230 -5.19 0.07 -5.00
CA VAL A 230 -3.79 -0.42 -4.95
C VAL A 230 -3.72 -1.91 -4.63
N TRP A 231 -4.50 -2.36 -3.65
CA TRP A 231 -4.58 -3.78 -3.29
C TRP A 231 -5.10 -4.63 -4.46
N THR A 232 -6.07 -4.12 -5.21
CA THR A 232 -6.60 -4.80 -6.40
C THR A 232 -5.59 -4.87 -7.52
N TYR A 233 -4.83 -3.80 -7.74
CA TYR A 233 -3.70 -3.79 -8.66
C TYR A 233 -2.62 -4.82 -8.28
N PHE A 234 -2.30 -4.99 -7.00
CA PHE A 234 -1.32 -6.03 -6.62
C PHE A 234 -1.75 -7.43 -7.03
N LYS A 235 -3.04 -7.76 -6.97
CA LYS A 235 -3.53 -9.07 -7.42
C LYS A 235 -3.20 -9.35 -8.89
N THR A 236 -3.16 -8.31 -9.73
CA THR A 236 -2.85 -8.47 -11.16
C THR A 236 -1.37 -8.76 -11.42
N LEU A 237 -0.49 -8.54 -10.44
CA LEU A 237 0.96 -8.71 -10.58
C LEU A 237 1.41 -10.17 -10.41
N PHE A 238 0.57 -11.04 -9.86
CA PHE A 238 0.98 -12.40 -9.49
C PHE A 238 0.76 -13.45 -10.58
N GLU A 239 -0.10 -13.19 -11.56
CA GLU A 239 -0.43 -14.15 -12.62
C GLU A 239 0.80 -14.70 -13.38
N PRO A 240 1.79 -13.87 -13.78
CA PRO A 240 3.01 -14.40 -14.41
C PRO A 240 3.82 -15.30 -13.46
N ILE A 241 3.87 -14.95 -12.17
CA ILE A 241 4.58 -15.73 -11.15
C ILE A 241 3.92 -17.09 -10.97
N TYR A 242 2.59 -17.14 -10.89
CA TYR A 242 1.86 -18.40 -10.76
C TYR A 242 2.09 -19.31 -11.96
N LYS A 243 2.03 -18.77 -13.19
CA LYS A 243 2.29 -19.56 -14.40
C LYS A 243 3.70 -20.15 -14.41
N GLU A 244 4.71 -19.34 -14.10
CA GLU A 244 6.11 -19.76 -14.04
C GLU A 244 6.32 -20.84 -12.97
N MET A 245 5.80 -20.59 -11.77
CA MET A 245 5.94 -21.49 -10.62
C MET A 245 5.22 -22.82 -10.86
N SER A 246 3.96 -22.80 -11.31
CA SER A 246 3.18 -24.02 -11.56
C SER A 246 3.85 -24.88 -12.63
N ALA A 247 4.31 -24.29 -13.73
CA ALA A 247 5.05 -25.01 -14.76
C ALA A 247 6.33 -25.66 -14.19
N SER A 248 7.08 -24.92 -13.37
CA SER A 248 8.30 -25.44 -12.74
C SER A 248 8.03 -26.57 -11.76
N LEU A 249 6.95 -26.52 -10.98
CA LEU A 249 6.60 -27.56 -10.01
C LEU A 249 6.08 -28.82 -10.71
N HIS A 250 5.30 -28.68 -11.79
CA HIS A 250 4.89 -29.82 -12.62
C HIS A 250 6.10 -30.55 -13.21
N ASP A 251 7.05 -29.84 -13.82
CA ASP A 251 8.27 -30.44 -14.39
C ASP A 251 9.08 -31.21 -13.33
N LEU A 252 9.18 -30.63 -12.13
CA LEU A 252 9.92 -31.21 -11.01
C LEU A 252 9.25 -32.51 -10.53
N VAL A 253 7.93 -32.52 -10.34
CA VAL A 253 7.17 -33.74 -9.99
C VAL A 253 7.30 -34.80 -11.08
N GLU A 254 7.13 -34.45 -12.36
CA GLU A 254 7.24 -35.40 -13.48
C GLU A 254 8.64 -36.02 -13.61
N LYS A 255 9.69 -35.24 -13.28
CA LYS A 255 11.08 -35.70 -13.34
C LYS A 255 11.45 -36.66 -12.21
N HIS A 256 10.85 -36.48 -11.03
CA HIS A 256 11.29 -37.16 -9.80
C HIS A 256 10.30 -38.20 -9.28
N MET A 257 9.06 -38.24 -9.76
CA MET A 257 8.02 -39.14 -9.27
C MET A 257 7.36 -39.93 -10.40
N SER A 258 6.95 -41.16 -10.11
CA SER A 258 6.19 -41.99 -11.05
C SER A 258 4.71 -41.66 -10.96
N LYS A 259 4.01 -41.60 -12.11
CA LYS A 259 2.54 -41.41 -12.16
C LYS A 259 1.77 -42.57 -11.52
N ASP A 260 2.40 -43.73 -11.37
CA ASP A 260 1.82 -44.91 -10.72
C ASP A 260 1.99 -44.88 -9.18
N ASP A 261 2.73 -43.91 -8.63
CA ASP A 261 2.93 -43.75 -7.20
C ASP A 261 1.68 -43.11 -6.56
N PRO A 262 1.08 -43.69 -5.51
CA PRO A 262 -0.04 -43.05 -4.80
C PRO A 262 0.33 -41.71 -4.15
N LEU A 263 1.62 -41.42 -4.00
CA LEU A 263 2.13 -40.14 -3.50
C LEU A 263 2.48 -39.16 -4.63
N TYR A 264 2.25 -39.54 -5.90
CA TYR A 264 2.32 -38.64 -7.05
C TYR A 264 1.52 -37.38 -6.73
N GLU A 265 2.10 -36.21 -7.04
CA GLU A 265 1.55 -34.87 -6.78
C GLU A 265 1.92 -34.23 -5.43
N PHE A 266 2.37 -34.97 -4.42
CA PHE A 266 2.72 -34.40 -3.11
C PHE A 266 4.19 -33.96 -3.02
N PHE A 267 4.41 -32.73 -2.57
CA PHE A 267 5.74 -32.12 -2.58
C PHE A 267 6.70 -32.62 -1.50
N GLU A 268 6.21 -33.17 -0.36
CA GLU A 268 7.07 -33.72 0.72
C GLU A 268 7.91 -34.92 0.27
N PHE A 269 7.50 -35.60 -0.80
CA PHE A 269 8.18 -36.80 -1.29
C PHE A 269 9.19 -36.49 -2.39
N LEU A 270 9.41 -35.20 -2.69
CA LEU A 270 10.49 -34.76 -3.57
C LEU A 270 11.85 -34.89 -2.88
N PRO A 271 12.95 -35.07 -3.63
CA PRO A 271 14.29 -35.07 -3.03
C PRO A 271 14.56 -33.77 -2.27
N GLU A 272 15.26 -33.89 -1.13
CA GLU A 272 15.51 -32.78 -0.20
C GLU A 272 16.15 -31.55 -0.88
N GLU A 273 16.96 -31.75 -1.93
CA GLU A 273 17.64 -30.67 -2.64
C GLU A 273 16.70 -29.82 -3.51
N VAL A 274 15.52 -30.33 -3.84
CA VAL A 274 14.55 -29.67 -4.74
C VAL A 274 13.18 -29.49 -4.10
N MET A 275 12.96 -30.10 -2.93
CA MET A 275 11.75 -30.01 -2.14
C MET A 275 11.42 -28.55 -1.81
N PRO A 276 10.22 -28.06 -2.17
CA PRO A 276 9.79 -26.73 -1.76
C PRO A 276 9.44 -26.72 -0.26
N PRO A 277 9.38 -25.53 0.36
CA PRO A 277 8.93 -25.40 1.74
C PRO A 277 7.54 -26.02 1.95
N TRP A 278 7.41 -26.79 3.03
CA TRP A 278 6.18 -27.49 3.38
C TRP A 278 5.28 -26.61 4.24
N ASP A 279 4.25 -26.00 3.63
CA ASP A 279 3.25 -25.24 4.39
C ASP A 279 1.87 -25.18 3.70
N ASN A 280 1.51 -24.04 3.08
CA ASN A 280 0.13 -23.78 2.61
C ASN A 280 -0.21 -24.46 1.27
N LEU A 281 0.80 -24.86 0.50
CA LEU A 281 0.66 -25.57 -0.78
C LEU A 281 1.46 -26.86 -0.65
N GLN A 282 0.78 -28.00 -0.72
CA GLN A 282 1.36 -29.31 -0.42
C GLN A 282 1.37 -30.23 -1.64
N SER A 283 0.58 -29.90 -2.66
CA SER A 283 0.38 -30.75 -3.84
C SER A 283 0.20 -29.98 -5.14
N LEU A 284 0.27 -30.69 -6.27
CA LEU A 284 -0.09 -30.14 -7.59
C LEU A 284 -1.55 -29.68 -7.65
N HIS A 285 -2.47 -30.31 -6.92
CA HIS A 285 -3.87 -29.88 -6.86
C HIS A 285 -4.03 -28.48 -6.24
N ASP A 286 -3.24 -28.15 -5.21
CA ASP A 286 -3.26 -26.83 -4.59
C ASP A 286 -2.87 -25.71 -5.58
N LEU A 287 -2.15 -26.05 -6.65
CA LEU A 287 -1.74 -25.10 -7.69
C LEU A 287 -2.91 -24.64 -8.56
N GLU A 288 -3.97 -25.45 -8.69
CA GLU A 288 -5.15 -25.11 -9.47
C GLU A 288 -5.89 -23.89 -8.89
N ASP A 289 -5.80 -23.73 -7.56
CA ASP A 289 -6.48 -22.68 -6.81
C ASP A 289 -5.61 -21.44 -6.54
N LEU A 290 -4.37 -21.38 -7.04
CA LEU A 290 -3.44 -20.27 -6.79
C LEU A 290 -4.01 -18.90 -7.12
N ARG A 291 -4.79 -18.80 -8.20
CA ARG A 291 -5.43 -17.55 -8.61
C ARG A 291 -6.35 -16.97 -7.52
N TYR A 292 -6.99 -17.83 -6.73
CA TYR A 292 -7.88 -17.44 -5.63
C TYR A 292 -7.10 -17.01 -4.37
N ARG A 293 -5.78 -17.27 -4.33
CA ARG A 293 -4.88 -16.92 -3.23
C ARG A 293 -4.15 -15.58 -3.45
N SER A 294 -4.38 -14.91 -4.58
CA SER A 294 -3.86 -13.57 -4.87
C SER A 294 -4.20 -12.53 -3.80
N LYS A 295 -5.38 -12.67 -3.18
CA LYS A 295 -5.82 -11.81 -2.06
C LYS A 295 -4.84 -11.87 -0.89
N SER A 296 -4.42 -13.07 -0.46
CA SER A 296 -3.55 -13.23 0.71
C SER A 296 -2.17 -12.62 0.48
N LEU A 297 -1.63 -12.76 -0.74
CA LEU A 297 -0.33 -12.20 -1.10
C LEU A 297 -0.38 -10.68 -1.23
N ALA A 298 -1.48 -10.12 -1.74
CA ALA A 298 -1.68 -8.67 -1.77
C ALA A 298 -1.78 -8.07 -0.35
N THR A 299 -2.34 -8.82 0.62
CA THR A 299 -2.38 -8.43 2.04
C THR A 299 -1.07 -8.64 2.82
N MET A 300 0.00 -9.08 2.18
CA MET A 300 1.33 -9.07 2.81
C MET A 300 1.96 -7.67 2.77
N GLY A 301 1.35 -6.74 2.02
CA GLY A 301 1.76 -5.35 1.93
C GLY A 301 2.79 -5.06 0.81
N PRO A 302 2.95 -3.78 0.43
CA PRO A 302 3.80 -3.36 -0.68
C PRO A 302 5.25 -3.87 -0.64
N ASP A 303 5.94 -3.84 0.51
CA ASP A 303 7.34 -4.30 0.60
C ASP A 303 7.48 -5.80 0.27
N PHE A 304 6.56 -6.63 0.76
CA PHE A 304 6.55 -8.06 0.44
C PHE A 304 6.34 -8.27 -1.06
N VAL A 305 5.35 -7.61 -1.64
CA VAL A 305 5.05 -7.71 -3.08
C VAL A 305 6.27 -7.29 -3.91
N TYR A 306 6.97 -6.23 -3.50
CA TYR A 306 8.17 -5.76 -4.19
C TYR A 306 9.29 -6.80 -4.14
N ARG A 307 9.55 -7.38 -2.97
CA ARG A 307 10.55 -8.45 -2.82
C ARG A 307 10.19 -9.69 -3.64
N LEU A 308 8.91 -10.08 -3.66
CA LEU A 308 8.43 -11.19 -4.47
C LEU A 308 8.70 -10.93 -5.95
N LEU A 309 8.32 -9.76 -6.48
CA LEU A 309 8.53 -9.42 -7.89
C LEU A 309 10.02 -9.35 -8.28
N HIS A 310 10.90 -9.02 -7.35
CA HIS A 310 12.36 -8.94 -7.61
C HIS A 310 13.13 -10.21 -7.22
N GLY A 311 12.46 -11.21 -6.66
CA GLY A 311 13.05 -12.50 -6.31
C GLY A 311 13.49 -13.30 -7.53
N THR A 312 14.43 -14.21 -7.34
CA THR A 312 14.71 -15.27 -8.32
C THR A 312 13.52 -16.23 -8.40
N PRO A 313 13.38 -17.03 -9.47
CA PRO A 313 12.30 -18.02 -9.59
C PRO A 313 12.14 -18.91 -8.35
N LEU A 314 13.26 -19.36 -7.77
CA LEU A 314 13.27 -20.18 -6.56
C LEU A 314 12.74 -19.42 -5.34
N ILE A 315 13.23 -18.20 -5.11
CA ILE A 315 12.78 -17.34 -4.00
C ILE A 315 11.28 -17.04 -4.15
N ARG A 316 10.81 -16.76 -5.37
CA ARG A 316 9.39 -16.51 -5.66
C ARG A 316 8.52 -17.71 -5.31
N ARG A 317 8.93 -18.90 -5.77
CA ARG A 317 8.25 -20.17 -5.43
C ARG A 317 8.13 -20.28 -3.91
N ASP A 318 9.24 -20.18 -3.19
CA ASP A 318 9.26 -20.40 -1.74
C ASP A 318 8.41 -19.37 -0.98
N MET A 319 8.50 -18.09 -1.38
CA MET A 319 7.66 -17.02 -0.82
C MET A 319 6.17 -17.28 -1.05
N VAL A 320 5.77 -17.74 -2.25
CA VAL A 320 4.37 -18.08 -2.56
C VAL A 320 3.92 -19.31 -1.79
N MET A 321 4.71 -20.39 -1.77
CA MET A 321 4.41 -21.63 -1.04
C MET A 321 4.16 -21.37 0.45
N LEU A 322 4.95 -20.49 1.06
CA LEU A 322 4.83 -20.14 2.46
C LEU A 322 3.68 -19.18 2.76
N ASN A 323 3.31 -18.26 1.85
CA ASN A 323 2.42 -17.13 2.18
C ASN A 323 1.08 -17.12 1.40
N ALA A 324 0.91 -17.95 0.38
CA ALA A 324 -0.35 -18.07 -0.37
C ALA A 324 -1.36 -18.90 0.41
N SER A 325 -2.21 -18.23 1.20
CA SER A 325 -3.29 -18.84 1.96
C SER A 325 -4.63 -18.64 1.25
N LEU A 326 -5.66 -19.37 1.71
CA LEU A 326 -7.02 -19.16 1.21
C LEU A 326 -7.49 -17.73 1.53
N ALA A 327 -8.17 -17.12 0.56
CA ALA A 327 -8.65 -15.74 0.61
C ALA A 327 -9.46 -15.37 1.86
N GLU A 328 -10.14 -16.34 2.48
CA GLU A 328 -10.95 -16.13 3.69
C GLU A 328 -10.13 -15.70 4.92
N LEU A 329 -8.82 -15.91 4.89
CA LEU A 329 -7.89 -15.50 5.95
C LEU A 329 -7.34 -14.08 5.75
N SER A 330 -7.75 -13.39 4.68
CA SER A 330 -7.34 -12.02 4.39
C SER A 330 -7.94 -11.03 5.39
N ASN A 331 -7.10 -10.18 6.00
CA ASN A 331 -7.56 -9.16 6.94
C ASN A 331 -7.95 -7.83 6.25
N PHE A 332 -7.74 -7.73 4.93
CA PHE A 332 -8.20 -6.63 4.10
C PHE A 332 -8.89 -7.18 2.83
N PRO A 333 -9.98 -6.57 2.35
CA PRO A 333 -10.80 -5.56 3.03
C PRO A 333 -11.60 -6.14 4.23
N PRO A 334 -11.93 -5.33 5.26
CA PRO A 334 -12.71 -5.78 6.43
C PRO A 334 -14.21 -5.86 6.14
N VAL A 335 -14.61 -6.67 5.14
CA VAL A 335 -15.99 -6.79 4.62
C VAL A 335 -16.99 -7.40 5.60
N TRP A 336 -16.52 -7.92 6.74
CA TRP A 336 -17.34 -8.58 7.76
C TRP A 336 -17.92 -7.64 8.83
N LEU A 337 -17.75 -6.33 8.67
CA LEU A 337 -18.25 -5.33 9.61
C LEU A 337 -19.56 -4.71 9.11
N GLU A 338 -20.52 -4.59 10.02
CA GLU A 338 -21.77 -3.87 9.80
C GLU A 338 -21.57 -2.34 9.89
N GLU A 339 -22.51 -1.56 9.35
CA GLU A 339 -22.46 -0.09 9.30
C GLU A 339 -22.22 0.53 10.68
N GLU A 340 -22.96 0.05 11.69
CA GLU A 340 -22.93 0.62 13.05
C GLU A 340 -21.58 0.42 13.73
N GLN A 341 -20.77 -0.53 13.24
CA GLN A 341 -19.42 -0.79 13.74
C GLN A 341 -18.38 0.11 13.06
N LYS A 342 -18.71 0.69 11.92
CA LYS A 342 -17.84 1.59 11.15
C LYS A 342 -18.03 3.05 11.58
N LEU A 343 -19.22 3.40 12.04
CA LEU A 343 -19.63 4.77 12.41
C LEU A 343 -19.66 5.02 13.93
N PRO A 344 -19.55 6.28 14.39
CA PRO A 344 -19.27 7.50 13.61
C PRO A 344 -17.81 7.62 13.17
N PHE A 345 -17.51 8.45 12.18
CA PHE A 345 -16.12 8.79 11.86
C PHE A 345 -15.37 9.39 13.05
N LEU A 346 -14.04 9.31 13.02
CA LEU A 346 -13.14 9.92 14.00
C LEU A 346 -12.32 11.03 13.34
N TYR A 347 -11.87 12.00 14.14
CA TYR A 347 -10.92 13.00 13.65
C TYR A 347 -9.68 12.35 13.02
N PRO A 348 -9.29 12.76 11.79
CA PRO A 348 -9.81 13.92 11.03
C PRO A 348 -10.96 13.65 10.05
N ALA A 349 -11.42 12.41 9.87
CA ALA A 349 -12.49 12.08 8.91
C ALA A 349 -13.85 12.69 9.27
N ASP A 350 -14.16 12.80 10.57
CA ASP A 350 -15.41 13.38 11.09
C ASP A 350 -15.70 14.80 10.57
N ARG A 351 -14.67 15.59 10.26
CA ARG A 351 -14.82 16.93 9.67
C ARG A 351 -15.52 16.92 8.31
N HIS A 352 -15.55 15.79 7.61
CA HIS A 352 -16.21 15.65 6.32
C HIS A 352 -17.69 15.24 6.45
N ALA A 353 -18.14 14.81 7.64
CA ALA A 353 -19.54 14.49 7.94
C ALA A 353 -20.35 15.77 8.26
N VAL A 354 -20.31 16.75 7.37
CA VAL A 354 -21.05 18.03 7.48
C VAL A 354 -22.14 18.10 6.43
N ARG A 355 -23.24 18.81 6.72
CA ARG A 355 -24.40 18.90 5.79
C ARG A 355 -24.05 19.51 4.44
N ASP A 356 -23.16 20.51 4.40
CA ASP A 356 -22.72 21.20 3.18
C ASP A 356 -21.32 20.73 2.75
N TYR A 357 -21.09 19.41 2.71
CA TYR A 357 -19.78 18.82 2.46
C TYR A 357 -19.16 19.26 1.12
N GLU A 358 -19.96 19.53 0.08
CA GLU A 358 -19.44 19.99 -1.21
C GLU A 358 -18.79 21.37 -1.11
N GLN A 359 -19.42 22.30 -0.38
CA GLN A 359 -18.87 23.63 -0.14
C GLN A 359 -17.60 23.52 0.70
N PHE A 360 -17.62 22.70 1.75
CA PHE A 360 -16.44 22.48 2.58
C PHE A 360 -15.27 21.90 1.77
N TRP A 361 -15.50 20.82 1.00
CA TRP A 361 -14.47 20.21 0.15
C TRP A 361 -13.88 21.19 -0.84
N SER A 362 -14.66 22.10 -1.43
CA SER A 362 -14.15 23.12 -2.36
C SER A 362 -13.09 24.05 -1.75
N THR A 363 -13.00 24.10 -0.42
CA THR A 363 -11.97 24.88 0.31
C THR A 363 -10.70 24.10 0.62
N LEU A 364 -10.72 22.77 0.46
CA LEU A 364 -9.61 21.89 0.79
C LEU A 364 -8.65 21.72 -0.40
N PRO A 365 -7.39 21.30 -0.16
CA PRO A 365 -6.51 20.84 -1.23
C PRO A 365 -7.07 19.60 -1.94
N SER A 366 -6.78 19.41 -3.23
CA SER A 366 -7.32 18.29 -4.04
C SER A 366 -7.04 16.90 -3.46
N ILE A 367 -5.94 16.74 -2.73
CA ILE A 367 -5.57 15.48 -2.06
C ILE A 367 -6.52 15.12 -0.91
N GLU A 368 -7.15 16.12 -0.28
CA GLU A 368 -8.08 15.96 0.84
C GLU A 368 -9.56 15.91 0.39
N GLN A 369 -9.80 15.85 -0.92
CA GLN A 369 -11.13 15.79 -1.51
C GLN A 369 -11.33 14.47 -2.27
N PRO A 370 -12.57 13.93 -2.29
CA PRO A 370 -12.91 12.89 -3.25
C PRO A 370 -12.89 13.45 -4.68
N ASN A 371 -12.51 12.61 -5.64
CA ASN A 371 -12.60 12.94 -7.06
C ASN A 371 -14.03 12.78 -7.61
N LEU A 372 -14.26 13.24 -8.83
CA LEU A 372 -15.53 13.15 -9.55
C LEU A 372 -15.98 11.69 -9.69
N GLY A 373 -15.08 10.77 -10.02
CA GLY A 373 -15.38 9.34 -10.13
C GLY A 373 -16.04 8.79 -8.87
N TRP A 374 -15.44 9.06 -7.72
CA TRP A 374 -15.92 8.64 -6.42
C TRP A 374 -17.25 9.32 -6.06
N LYS A 375 -17.38 10.63 -6.31
CA LYS A 375 -18.64 11.36 -6.06
C LYS A 375 -19.81 10.79 -6.87
N GLU A 376 -19.62 10.54 -8.16
CA GLU A 376 -20.66 10.02 -9.05
C GLU A 376 -21.08 8.59 -8.67
N LEU A 377 -20.09 7.75 -8.34
CA LEU A 377 -20.32 6.35 -7.98
C LEU A 377 -21.01 6.20 -6.62
N TYR A 378 -20.64 7.02 -5.63
CA TYR A 378 -21.06 6.81 -4.24
C TYR A 378 -22.03 7.87 -3.69
N LEU A 379 -21.99 9.14 -4.14
CA LEU A 379 -22.81 10.22 -3.55
C LEU A 379 -24.09 10.55 -4.31
N LEU A 380 -24.20 10.27 -5.62
CA LEU A 380 -25.45 10.63 -6.32
C LEU A 380 -26.65 9.85 -5.73
N PRO A 381 -27.85 10.44 -5.61
CA PRO A 381 -29.03 9.71 -5.12
C PRO A 381 -29.41 8.60 -6.10
N THR A 382 -29.63 7.38 -5.63
CA THR A 382 -30.37 6.38 -6.43
C THR A 382 -31.87 6.56 -6.20
N SER A 383 -32.69 6.02 -7.10
CA SER A 383 -34.15 6.02 -6.96
C SER A 383 -34.67 5.28 -5.70
N GLN A 384 -33.78 4.59 -4.95
CA GLN A 384 -34.12 3.73 -3.82
C GLN A 384 -33.53 4.23 -2.48
N THR A 385 -32.43 4.99 -2.48
CA THR A 385 -31.83 5.59 -1.28
C THR A 385 -31.35 7.01 -1.56
N PRO A 386 -31.98 8.05 -0.99
CA PRO A 386 -31.39 9.38 -0.98
C PRO A 386 -30.13 9.33 -0.10
N VAL A 387 -28.98 9.64 -0.68
CA VAL A 387 -27.75 9.90 0.09
C VAL A 387 -27.91 11.31 0.66
N GLU A 388 -28.18 11.41 1.95
CA GLU A 388 -28.33 12.66 2.69
C GLU A 388 -27.04 13.03 3.44
N THR A 389 -26.20 12.04 3.74
CA THR A 389 -24.96 12.23 4.51
C THR A 389 -23.79 11.41 3.95
N LEU A 390 -22.55 11.78 4.33
CA LEU A 390 -21.36 10.99 4.03
C LEU A 390 -21.39 9.61 4.71
N GLU A 391 -22.14 9.45 5.79
CA GLU A 391 -22.26 8.19 6.53
C GLU A 391 -22.98 7.13 5.69
N ASP A 392 -23.97 7.54 4.88
CA ASP A 392 -24.75 6.65 4.01
C ASP A 392 -23.91 5.89 2.96
N VAL A 393 -22.66 6.32 2.69
CA VAL A 393 -21.77 5.65 1.73
C VAL A 393 -20.83 4.63 2.38
N VAL A 394 -20.82 4.53 3.71
CA VAL A 394 -19.93 3.62 4.46
C VAL A 394 -20.28 2.15 4.24
N ASP A 395 -21.53 1.85 3.95
CA ASP A 395 -21.98 0.50 3.61
C ASP A 395 -21.75 0.10 2.15
N MET A 396 -21.48 1.06 1.27
CA MET A 396 -21.04 0.78 -0.10
C MET A 396 -19.56 0.37 -0.18
N GLN A 397 -18.88 0.21 0.97
CA GLN A 397 -17.52 -0.33 1.12
C GLN A 397 -17.45 -1.87 1.01
N GLY A 398 -18.37 -2.49 0.25
CA GLY A 398 -18.22 -3.90 -0.14
C GLY A 398 -16.99 -4.08 -1.03
N GLU A 399 -16.52 -5.32 -1.19
CA GLU A 399 -15.52 -5.69 -2.19
C GLU A 399 -16.17 -5.55 -3.59
N ASP A 400 -16.47 -4.32 -4.02
CA ASP A 400 -16.93 -4.02 -5.36
C ASP A 400 -15.72 -4.11 -6.29
N GLY A 401 -15.34 -5.37 -6.55
CA GLY A 401 -14.17 -5.73 -7.33
C GLY A 401 -14.15 -5.04 -8.69
N GLY A 402 -15.29 -4.62 -9.22
CA GLY A 402 -15.36 -3.84 -10.45
C GLY A 402 -14.79 -2.42 -10.31
N ILE A 403 -15.12 -1.68 -9.24
CA ILE A 403 -14.74 -0.26 -9.09
C ILE A 403 -13.27 -0.11 -8.71
N TRP A 404 -12.76 -0.95 -7.81
CA TRP A 404 -11.36 -0.88 -7.39
C TRP A 404 -10.40 -1.27 -8.51
N CYS A 405 -10.80 -2.19 -9.39
CA CYS A 405 -9.95 -2.72 -10.45
C CYS A 405 -9.33 -1.65 -11.34
N TRP A 406 -10.12 -0.71 -11.80
CA TRP A 406 -9.64 0.28 -12.77
C TRP A 406 -9.17 1.57 -12.11
N GLY A 407 -9.15 1.68 -10.77
CA GLY A 407 -8.51 2.80 -10.08
C GLY A 407 -9.38 4.05 -9.89
N ALA A 408 -10.71 3.88 -9.78
CA ALA A 408 -11.66 4.99 -9.71
C ALA A 408 -11.32 6.06 -8.66
N ALA A 409 -10.84 5.65 -7.48
CA ALA A 409 -10.51 6.56 -6.39
C ALA A 409 -9.15 7.26 -6.58
N ILE A 410 -8.29 6.78 -7.49
CA ILE A 410 -6.96 7.33 -7.73
C ILE A 410 -7.01 8.52 -8.69
N PHE A 411 -7.80 8.41 -9.76
CA PHE A 411 -7.73 9.35 -10.89
C PHE A 411 -8.32 10.73 -10.62
N ASP A 412 -7.83 11.73 -11.34
CA ASP A 412 -8.37 13.09 -11.28
C ASP A 412 -9.57 13.30 -12.21
N ASP A 413 -10.33 14.35 -11.93
CA ASP A 413 -11.55 14.73 -12.65
C ASP A 413 -11.28 15.00 -14.15
N GLU A 414 -10.11 15.57 -14.46
CA GLU A 414 -9.67 15.81 -15.83
C GLU A 414 -9.51 14.51 -16.60
N ARG A 415 -9.05 13.43 -15.94
CA ARG A 415 -8.89 12.12 -16.57
C ARG A 415 -10.24 11.53 -16.89
N PHE A 416 -11.18 11.54 -15.94
CA PHE A 416 -12.55 11.08 -16.17
C PHE A 416 -13.22 11.79 -17.35
N THR A 417 -13.01 13.10 -17.43
CA THR A 417 -13.52 13.93 -18.52
C THR A 417 -12.86 13.56 -19.86
N ALA A 418 -11.53 13.44 -19.89
CA ALA A 418 -10.78 13.07 -21.10
C ALA A 418 -11.16 11.67 -21.62
N TRP A 419 -11.41 10.75 -20.69
CA TRP A 419 -11.80 9.37 -20.95
C TRP A 419 -13.28 9.17 -21.22
N LYS A 420 -14.08 10.25 -21.14
CA LYS A 420 -15.55 10.21 -21.31
C LYS A 420 -16.18 9.10 -20.46
N ALA A 421 -15.75 9.00 -19.21
CA ALA A 421 -16.15 7.91 -18.34
C ALA A 421 -17.68 7.91 -18.11
N PRO A 422 -18.40 6.82 -18.42
CA PRO A 422 -19.84 6.71 -18.27
C PRO A 422 -20.19 6.32 -16.82
N LEU A 423 -19.79 7.15 -15.85
CA LEU A 423 -19.87 6.85 -14.41
C LEU A 423 -21.29 6.56 -13.93
N SER A 424 -22.28 7.29 -14.48
CA SER A 424 -23.71 7.10 -14.17
C SER A 424 -24.26 5.77 -14.69
N GLU A 425 -23.88 5.38 -15.91
CA GLU A 425 -24.26 4.10 -16.53
C GLU A 425 -23.59 2.93 -15.80
N TYR A 426 -22.31 3.08 -15.41
CA TYR A 426 -21.58 2.10 -14.63
C TYR A 426 -22.26 1.83 -13.28
N ARG A 427 -22.64 2.88 -12.55
CA ARG A 427 -23.39 2.76 -11.30
C ARG A 427 -24.74 2.05 -11.48
N SER A 428 -25.41 2.27 -12.60
CA SER A 428 -26.69 1.61 -12.90
C SER A 428 -26.57 0.13 -13.29
N GLY A 429 -25.35 -0.44 -13.27
CA GLY A 429 -25.09 -1.84 -13.59
C GLY A 429 -25.15 -2.17 -15.07
N GLN A 430 -25.02 -1.16 -15.95
CA GLN A 430 -25.11 -1.34 -17.41
C GLN A 430 -23.79 -1.81 -18.04
N PHE A 431 -22.69 -1.84 -17.28
CA PHE A 431 -21.40 -2.37 -17.73
C PHE A 431 -21.10 -3.73 -17.08
N PRO A 432 -20.53 -4.68 -17.84
CA PRO A 432 -20.09 -5.95 -17.27
C PRO A 432 -18.99 -5.71 -16.23
N VAL A 433 -19.11 -6.38 -15.08
CA VAL A 433 -18.03 -6.44 -14.08
C VAL A 433 -16.83 -7.08 -14.76
N ILE A 434 -15.68 -6.40 -14.76
CA ILE A 434 -14.43 -6.98 -15.26
C ILE A 434 -14.07 -8.12 -14.31
N PRO A 435 -14.00 -9.39 -14.77
CA PRO A 435 -13.49 -10.46 -13.94
C PRO A 435 -12.00 -10.19 -13.70
N VAL A 436 -11.62 -10.13 -12.41
CA VAL A 436 -10.23 -9.99 -11.94
C VAL A 436 -9.54 -11.34 -11.96
#